data_AF-X1PGJ1-F1
#
_entry.id   AF-X1PGJ1-F1
#
_cell.length_a   1.000
_cell.length_b   1.000
_cell.length_c   1.000
_cell.angle_alpha   90.00
_cell.angle_beta   90.00
_cell.angle_gamma   90.00
#
_symmetry.space_group_name_H-M   'P 1'
#
loop_
_entity.id
_entity.type
_entity.pdbx_description
1 polymer ?
#
loop_
_entity_poly.entity_id
_entity_poly.type
_entity_poly.pdbx_seq_one_letter_code
_entity_poly.pdbx_strand_id
1 'polypeptide(L)' 'TVNYKTGASKAAGLEPKISDENGYCIWSWKVGTRTTPGDWEIVITVEGAGQIVTYFTVTG' A
#
# COMPACT_ATOMS: atom_id res chain seq x y z
N THR A 1 1.39 -2.56 3.48
CA THR A 1 2.70 -2.06 3.03
C THR A 1 2.72 -1.98 1.51
N VAL A 2 3.31 -0.93 0.94
CA VAL A 2 3.53 -0.82 -0.51
C VAL A 2 5.01 -1.04 -0.78
N ASN A 3 5.38 -1.93 -1.70
CA ASN A 3 6.78 -2.27 -1.95
C ASN A 3 7.30 -1.57 -3.20
N TYR A 4 8.31 -0.71 -3.03
CA TYR A 4 9.08 -0.11 -4.13
C TYR A 4 10.39 -0.86 -4.35
N LYS A 5 11.14 -0.50 -5.40
CA LYS A 5 12.41 -1.17 -5.76
C LYS A 5 13.45 -1.14 -4.63
N THR A 6 13.39 -0.12 -3.77
CA THR A 6 14.30 0.05 -2.62
C THR A 6 13.77 -0.57 -1.32
N GLY A 7 12.62 -1.25 -1.37
CA GLY A 7 11.95 -1.86 -0.22
C GLY A 7 10.61 -1.22 0.12
N ALA A 8 10.08 -1.62 1.29
CA ALA A 8 8.79 -1.17 1.81
C ALA A 8 8.72 0.37 1.92
N SER A 9 7.62 0.93 1.41
CA SER A 9 7.30 2.34 1.52
C SER A 9 7.14 2.74 2.99
N LYS A 10 7.74 3.89 3.32
CA LYS A 10 7.56 4.60 4.60
C LYS A 10 6.78 5.90 4.39
N ALA A 11 5.96 5.98 3.35
CA ALA A 11 5.17 7.17 3.07
C ALA A 11 4.15 7.40 4.19
N ALA A 12 3.97 8.66 4.59
CA ALA A 12 2.90 9.05 5.49
C ALA A 12 1.53 8.65 4.90
N GLY A 13 0.65 8.11 5.74
CA GLY A 13 -0.67 7.63 5.34
C GLY A 13 -0.73 6.15 4.97
N LEU A 14 0.36 5.38 5.15
CA LEU A 14 0.42 3.91 5.02
C LEU A 14 0.56 3.18 6.37
N GLU A 15 0.31 3.87 7.48
CA GLU A 15 0.39 3.28 8.81
C GLU A 15 -0.73 2.24 9.03
N PRO A 16 -0.53 1.25 9.92
CA PRO A 16 -1.58 0.31 10.29
C PRO A 16 -2.86 1.03 10.76
N LYS A 17 -4.02 0.51 10.37
CA LYS A 17 -5.35 1.03 10.73
C LYS A 17 -6.25 -0.09 11.23
N ILE A 18 -7.13 0.26 12.16
CA ILE A 18 -8.29 -0.56 12.55
C ILE A 18 -9.45 -0.15 11.64
N SER A 19 -10.28 -1.12 11.25
CA SER A 19 -11.43 -0.85 10.40
C SER A 19 -12.47 0.03 11.10
N ASP A 20 -13.21 0.79 10.31
CA ASP A 20 -14.37 1.53 10.80
C ASP A 20 -15.56 0.60 11.15
N GLU A 21 -16.67 1.21 11.57
CA GLU A 21 -17.92 0.50 11.94
C GLU A 21 -18.52 -0.31 10.79
N ASN A 22 -18.15 0.00 9.55
CA ASN A 22 -18.60 -0.72 8.34
C ASN A 22 -17.58 -1.77 7.86
N GLY A 23 -16.45 -1.93 8.57
CA GLY A 23 -15.40 -2.89 8.24
C GLY A 23 -14.38 -2.40 7.20
N TYR A 24 -14.31 -1.10 6.93
CA TYR A 24 -13.38 -0.55 5.95
C TYR A 24 -12.12 0.07 6.57
N CYS A 25 -10.98 -0.16 5.91
CA CYS A 25 -9.75 0.60 6.13
C CYS A 25 -9.39 1.34 4.84
N ILE A 26 -9.16 2.65 4.94
CA ILE A 26 -8.79 3.50 3.80
C ILE A 26 -7.43 4.13 4.07
N TRP A 27 -6.54 3.98 3.10
CA TRP A 27 -5.21 4.62 3.10
C TRP A 27 -5.13 5.60 1.94
N SER A 28 -4.36 6.66 2.14
CA SER A 28 -4.06 7.64 1.10
C SER A 28 -2.62 8.08 1.30
N TRP A 29 -1.81 7.89 0.28
CA TRP A 29 -0.39 8.21 0.32
C TRP A 29 0.04 8.83 -1.00
N LYS A 30 1.13 9.58 -0.93
CA LYS A 30 1.74 10.17 -2.12
C LYS A 30 2.71 9.17 -2.76
N VAL A 31 2.55 8.91 -4.05
CA VAL A 31 3.57 8.23 -4.85
C VAL A 31 4.69 9.23 -5.17
N GLY A 32 5.94 8.84 -4.92
CA GLY A 32 7.10 9.71 -5.14
C GLY A 32 7.33 10.01 -6.63
N THR A 33 7.79 11.21 -6.95
CA THR A 33 8.03 11.63 -8.36
C THR A 33 9.21 10.91 -9.03
N ARG A 34 10.03 10.20 -8.25
CA ARG A 34 11.15 9.38 -8.76
C ARG A 34 10.79 7.90 -8.89
N THR A 35 9.54 7.52 -8.62
CA THR A 35 9.07 6.15 -8.81
C THR A 35 9.10 5.84 -10.30
N THR A 36 9.81 4.78 -10.68
CA THR A 36 9.90 4.38 -12.09
C THR A 36 8.56 3.83 -12.58
N PRO A 37 8.25 3.98 -13.89
CA PRO A 37 7.11 3.29 -14.48
C PRO A 37 7.18 1.77 -14.26
N GLY A 38 6.01 1.15 -14.09
CA GLY A 38 5.87 -0.28 -13.81
C GLY A 38 4.80 -0.58 -12.77
N ASP A 39 4.64 -1.86 -12.47
CA ASP A 39 3.70 -2.35 -11.47
C ASP A 39 4.37 -2.46 -10.11
N TRP A 40 3.70 -1.92 -9.10
CA TRP A 40 4.18 -1.88 -7.73
C TRP A 40 3.21 -2.59 -6.80
N GLU A 41 3.76 -3.48 -5.99
CA GLU A 41 3.00 -4.36 -5.11
C GLU A 41 2.44 -3.60 -3.90
N ILE A 42 1.17 -3.85 -3.60
CA ILE A 42 0.47 -3.45 -2.39
C ILE A 42 0.13 -4.71 -1.62
N VAL A 43 0.73 -4.85 -0.45
CA VAL A 43 0.47 -5.93 0.50
C VAL A 43 -0.43 -5.44 1.62
N ILE A 44 -1.56 -6.10 1.81
CA ILE A 44 -2.49 -5.85 2.92
C ILE A 44 -2.47 -7.07 3.83
N THR A 45 -2.10 -6.87 5.09
CA THR A 45 -2.10 -7.93 6.11
C THR A 45 -3.13 -7.58 7.16
N VAL A 46 -4.00 -8.54 7.46
CA VAL A 46 -5.05 -8.41 8.47
C VAL A 46 -4.79 -9.49 9.53
N GLU A 47 -4.64 -9.05 10.78
CA GLU A 47 -4.45 -9.96 11.90
C GLU A 47 -5.65 -10.92 12.02
N GLY A 48 -5.38 -12.22 12.12
CA GLY A 48 -6.41 -13.25 12.18
C GLY A 48 -7.11 -13.61 10.86
N ALA A 49 -6.90 -12.85 9.78
CA ALA A 49 -7.51 -13.13 8.46
C ALA A 49 -6.50 -13.38 7.33
N GLY A 50 -5.23 -13.04 7.52
CA GLY A 50 -4.14 -13.36 6.59
C GLY A 50 -3.70 -12.19 5.73
N GLN A 51 -3.31 -12.46 4.48
CA GLN A 51 -2.69 -11.47 3.58
C GLN A 51 -3.35 -11.48 2.21
N ILE A 52 -3.53 -10.28 1.66
CA ILE A 52 -3.92 -10.04 0.27
C ILE A 52 -2.81 -9.24 -0.40
N VAL A 53 -2.55 -9.56 -1.67
CA VAL A 53 -1.59 -8.86 -2.51
C VAL A 53 -2.33 -8.31 -3.73
N THR A 54 -2.13 -7.04 -4.02
CA THR A 54 -2.63 -6.35 -5.21
C THR A 54 -1.55 -5.42 -5.77
N TYR A 55 -1.84 -4.73 -6.87
CA TYR A 55 -0.86 -3.90 -7.57
C TYR A 55 -1.47 -2.57 -8.00
N PHE A 56 -0.61 -1.57 -8.17
CA PHE A 56 -0.93 -0.38 -8.96
C PHE A 56 0.15 -0.13 -10.00
N THR A 57 -0.26 0.40 -11.15
CA THR A 57 0.63 0.70 -12.26
C THR A 57 0.99 2.17 -12.25
N VAL A 58 2.29 2.47 -12.30
CA VAL A 58 2.81 3.82 -12.59
C VAL A 58 3.12 3.88 -14.09
N THR A 59 2.46 4.80 -14.79
CA THR A 59 2.73 5.10 -16.20
C THR A 59 3.54 6.39 -16.33
N GLY A 60 4.28 6.52 -17.44
CA GLY A 60 5.13 7.66 -17.76
C GLY A 60 4.63 8.45 -18.96
#